data_AF-A0AA36F8W3-F1
#
_entry.id   AF-A0AA36F8W3-F1
#
_cell.length_a   1.000
_cell.length_b   1.000
_cell.length_c   1.000
_cell.angle_alpha   90.00
_cell.angle_beta   90.00
_cell.angle_gamma   90.00
#
_symmetry.space_group_name_H-M   'P 1'
#
loop_
_entity.id
_entity.type
_entity.pdbx_description
1 polymer ?
#
loop_
_entity_poly.entity_id
_entity_poly.type
_entity_poly.pdbx_seq_one_letter_code
_entity_poly.pdbx_strand_id
1 'polypeptide(L)'
;MTGPKGEQGHAGPAGPPGAPGEAQAIPLDYLGGRPRHQKRKKKKKKRKKRSLDSKNTDVDEDDDAIDGLKQVEGIIKEMANQKITIKEGLEDVVNKMFEEIDQLAEEIENFKFPKGTKENPAVSCRDIYLGHPTFLDGWYWIDPNMGALNDSIHVWCNLTAHGETCVYPLRKTRMVIPRKWDRDKKQLKWFSDIENGFKIEYSSHVQLGLLRLNSNFVTQRFTYFCSNSAAWYDQDSQGFEHALTLLGSSAHEFESRDLVGSAVPFDGCKSHRTNTYTMFEIRTHKLNWLPIVDFMPKDYGEPWQQFGFEAGPVCFS
;
A
#
# COMPACT_ATOMS: atom_id res chain seq x y z
N MET A 1 -26.15 19.40 63.13
CA MET A 1 -26.11 17.93 63.34
C MET A 1 -26.30 17.27 61.99
N THR A 2 -25.38 16.42 61.55
CA THR A 2 -25.50 15.59 60.34
C THR A 2 -25.93 14.18 60.75
N GLY A 3 -26.86 13.58 60.01
CA GLY A 3 -27.39 12.24 60.32
C GLY A 3 -26.36 11.13 60.07
N PRO A 4 -26.57 9.93 60.65
CA PRO A 4 -25.70 8.78 60.41
C PRO A 4 -25.73 8.36 58.93
N LYS A 5 -24.59 7.86 58.44
CA LYS A 5 -24.46 7.32 57.09
C LYS A 5 -25.25 6.00 56.99
N GLY A 6 -26.08 5.85 55.96
CA GLY A 6 -26.84 4.63 55.70
C GLY A 6 -25.95 3.41 55.46
N GLU A 7 -26.49 2.23 55.76
CA GLU A 7 -25.78 0.96 55.64
C GLU A 7 -25.47 0.59 54.19
N GLN A 8 -24.40 -0.19 54.00
CA GLN A 8 -23.91 -0.57 52.68
C GLN A 8 -24.59 -1.85 52.19
N GLY A 9 -25.25 -1.78 51.04
CA GLY A 9 -26.00 -2.90 50.47
C GLY A 9 -25.15 -4.14 50.18
N HIS A 10 -25.77 -5.31 50.29
CA HIS A 10 -25.12 -6.61 50.08
C HIS A 10 -24.59 -6.78 48.65
N ALA A 11 -23.48 -7.52 48.52
CA ALA A 11 -22.94 -7.91 47.22
C ALA A 11 -23.89 -8.86 46.48
N GLY A 12 -24.01 -8.68 45.16
CA GLY A 12 -24.79 -9.57 44.29
C GLY A 12 -24.15 -10.97 44.16
N PRO A 13 -24.93 -11.98 43.73
CA PRO A 13 -24.43 -13.34 43.50
C PRO A 13 -23.41 -13.37 42.36
N ALA A 14 -22.48 -14.33 42.42
CA ALA A 14 -21.53 -14.57 41.34
C ALA A 14 -22.24 -15.05 40.05
N GLY A 15 -21.72 -14.62 38.89
CA GLY A 15 -22.21 -15.07 37.60
C GLY A 15 -21.89 -16.55 37.31
N PRO A 16 -22.63 -17.20 36.40
CA PRO A 16 -22.38 -18.58 36.01
C PRO A 16 -21.02 -18.74 35.29
N PRO A 17 -20.37 -19.92 35.36
CA PRO A 17 -19.17 -20.21 34.59
C PRO A 17 -19.38 -20.07 33.08
N GLY A 18 -18.34 -19.60 32.37
CA GLY A 18 -18.34 -19.54 30.91
C GLY A 18 -18.33 -20.92 30.25
N ALA A 19 -18.81 -20.99 29.00
CA ALA A 19 -18.81 -22.23 28.22
C ALA A 19 -17.37 -22.70 27.88
N PRO A 20 -17.13 -24.01 27.70
CA PRO A 20 -15.85 -24.52 27.23
C PRO A 20 -15.47 -23.96 25.86
N GLY A 21 -14.18 -23.65 25.67
CA GLY A 21 -13.67 -23.16 24.38
C GLY A 21 -13.69 -24.23 23.30
N GLU A 22 -14.14 -23.85 22.11
CA GLU A 22 -14.23 -24.74 20.95
C GLU A 22 -12.85 -24.97 20.31
N ALA A 23 -12.46 -26.24 20.12
CA ALA A 23 -11.15 -26.59 19.59
C ALA A 23 -11.09 -26.38 18.07
N GLN A 24 -10.38 -25.34 17.62
CA GLN A 24 -10.18 -25.06 16.20
C GLN A 24 -9.37 -26.18 15.54
N ALA A 25 -10.02 -26.95 14.66
CA ALA A 25 -9.35 -27.90 13.78
C ALA A 25 -8.57 -27.13 12.70
N ILE A 26 -7.26 -27.36 12.63
CA ILE A 26 -6.38 -26.76 11.61
C ILE A 26 -6.80 -27.32 10.22
N PRO A 27 -7.11 -26.48 9.22
CA PRO A 27 -7.45 -26.94 7.88
C PRO A 27 -6.33 -27.76 7.23
N LEU A 28 -6.68 -28.88 6.60
CA LEU A 28 -5.71 -29.88 6.12
C LEU A 28 -4.91 -29.44 4.87
N ASP A 29 -5.30 -28.33 4.24
CA ASP A 29 -4.71 -27.84 2.98
C ASP A 29 -3.28 -27.29 3.12
N TYR A 30 -2.79 -27.10 4.35
CA TYR A 30 -1.46 -26.55 4.63
C TYR A 30 -0.26 -27.48 4.34
N LEU A 31 -0.49 -28.67 3.76
CA LEU A 31 0.55 -29.71 3.56
C LEU A 31 0.85 -30.09 2.09
N GLY A 32 0.45 -29.29 1.09
CA GLY A 32 0.77 -29.64 -0.31
C GLY A 32 0.80 -28.49 -1.32
N GLY A 33 1.99 -27.95 -1.65
CA GLY A 33 2.06 -26.84 -2.63
C GLY A 33 3.41 -26.32 -3.14
N ARG A 34 4.53 -27.07 -3.16
CA ARG A 34 5.80 -26.54 -3.73
C ARG A 34 5.75 -26.39 -5.28
N PRO A 35 5.97 -25.19 -5.86
CA PRO A 35 6.00 -25.00 -7.32
C PRO A 35 7.17 -25.73 -8.00
N ARG A 36 6.91 -26.35 -9.17
CA ARG A 36 7.93 -27.12 -9.91
C ARG A 36 8.71 -26.22 -10.88
N HIS A 37 9.95 -25.87 -10.55
CA HIS A 37 10.85 -25.16 -11.47
C HIS A 37 11.04 -25.89 -12.81
N GLN A 38 10.97 -25.13 -13.91
CA GLN A 38 11.04 -25.65 -15.27
C GLN A 38 12.46 -26.05 -15.68
N LYS A 39 12.71 -27.34 -15.94
CA LYS A 39 14.01 -27.82 -16.44
C LYS A 39 14.21 -27.52 -17.94
N ARG A 40 15.07 -26.54 -18.26
CA ARG A 40 15.49 -26.26 -19.65
C ARG A 40 16.29 -27.43 -20.24
N LYS A 41 16.03 -27.75 -21.51
CA LYS A 41 16.60 -28.91 -22.23
C LYS A 41 18.11 -28.75 -22.52
N LYS A 42 18.94 -29.76 -22.24
CA LYS A 42 20.28 -29.96 -22.83
C LYS A 42 20.34 -31.32 -23.57
N LYS A 43 21.24 -31.44 -24.56
CA LYS A 43 21.12 -32.41 -25.68
C LYS A 43 21.75 -33.78 -25.38
N LYS A 44 21.16 -34.85 -25.94
CA LYS A 44 21.74 -36.21 -25.95
C LYS A 44 23.05 -36.26 -26.77
N LYS A 45 24.04 -37.02 -26.31
CA LYS A 45 25.09 -37.65 -27.15
C LYS A 45 25.14 -39.16 -26.86
N LYS A 46 25.73 -39.93 -27.78
CA LYS A 46 25.47 -41.38 -27.96
C LYS A 46 26.39 -42.27 -27.11
N ARG A 47 25.86 -43.38 -26.59
CA ARG A 47 26.65 -44.56 -26.19
C ARG A 47 27.43 -45.11 -27.40
N LYS A 48 28.62 -45.67 -27.17
CA LYS A 48 29.34 -46.52 -28.13
C LYS A 48 29.77 -47.81 -27.42
N LYS A 49 29.55 -48.95 -28.07
CA LYS A 49 29.78 -50.30 -27.53
C LYS A 49 31.07 -50.87 -28.14
N ARG A 50 31.85 -51.63 -27.36
CA ARG A 50 32.86 -52.59 -27.86
C ARG A 50 32.79 -53.86 -27.00
N SER A 51 33.30 -54.95 -27.56
CA SER A 51 33.28 -56.31 -27.00
C SER A 51 34.51 -56.60 -26.14
N LEU A 52 34.40 -57.65 -25.32
CA LEU A 52 35.52 -58.45 -24.82
C LEU A 52 35.55 -59.75 -25.64
N ASP A 53 36.74 -60.23 -26.00
CA ASP A 53 37.00 -61.62 -26.38
C ASP A 53 38.52 -61.92 -26.27
N SER A 54 38.85 -63.21 -26.32
CA SER A 54 40.18 -63.87 -26.33
C SER A 54 40.74 -64.37 -24.99
N LYS A 55 41.14 -65.66 -25.03
CA LYS A 55 42.07 -66.37 -24.14
C LYS A 55 43.54 -66.00 -24.49
N ASN A 56 44.60 -66.39 -23.76
CA ASN A 56 44.73 -67.18 -22.52
C ASN A 56 45.51 -66.34 -21.44
N THR A 57 46.62 -66.67 -20.75
CA THR A 57 47.54 -67.83 -20.72
C THR A 57 48.32 -67.92 -19.38
N ASP A 58 48.53 -69.16 -18.92
CA ASP A 58 49.56 -69.78 -18.04
C ASP A 58 50.76 -68.96 -17.49
N VAL A 59 51.21 -69.33 -16.26
CA VAL A 59 52.56 -69.20 -15.65
C VAL A 59 53.07 -67.83 -15.14
N ASP A 60 53.77 -67.70 -13.98
CA ASP A 60 53.64 -68.22 -12.58
C ASP A 60 54.77 -67.59 -11.67
N GLU A 61 54.77 -67.87 -10.35
CA GLU A 61 55.78 -67.60 -9.27
C GLU A 61 56.01 -66.16 -8.67
N ASP A 62 55.70 -66.06 -7.37
CA ASP A 62 56.21 -65.24 -6.23
C ASP A 62 57.03 -63.92 -6.38
N ASP A 63 56.51 -62.79 -5.86
CA ASP A 63 57.32 -61.73 -5.15
C ASP A 63 56.51 -60.72 -4.27
N ASP A 64 55.44 -61.14 -3.58
CA ASP A 64 54.40 -60.24 -3.00
C ASP A 64 54.76 -59.45 -1.71
N ALA A 65 56.01 -59.47 -1.23
CA ALA A 65 56.35 -59.02 0.13
C ALA A 65 56.40 -57.48 0.35
N ILE A 66 56.32 -56.65 -0.71
CA ILE A 66 56.61 -55.21 -0.64
C ILE A 66 55.40 -54.30 -0.95
N ASP A 67 54.35 -54.79 -1.62
CA ASP A 67 53.25 -53.91 -2.07
C ASP A 67 52.24 -53.55 -0.98
N GLY A 68 51.99 -54.46 -0.02
CA GLY A 68 50.97 -54.29 1.01
C GLY A 68 51.10 -52.99 1.84
N LEU A 69 52.33 -52.50 2.06
CA LEU A 69 52.54 -51.24 2.79
C LEU A 69 52.04 -50.01 2.02
N LYS A 70 52.23 -50.00 0.68
CA LYS A 70 51.71 -48.94 -0.21
C LYS A 70 50.19 -49.03 -0.33
N GLN A 71 49.66 -50.24 -0.39
CA GLN A 71 48.22 -50.47 -0.46
C GLN A 71 47.50 -49.97 0.80
N VAL A 72 48.08 -50.20 1.99
CA VAL A 72 47.60 -49.63 3.27
C VAL A 72 47.69 -48.09 3.27
N GLU A 73 48.78 -47.50 2.79
CA GLU A 73 48.90 -46.03 2.70
C GLU A 73 47.86 -45.42 1.73
N GLY A 74 47.56 -46.11 0.63
CA GLY A 74 46.48 -45.77 -0.30
C GLY A 74 45.10 -45.79 0.37
N ILE A 75 44.77 -46.88 1.08
CA ILE A 75 43.50 -47.02 1.81
C ILE A 75 43.36 -45.93 2.88
N ILE A 76 44.44 -45.58 3.60
CA ILE A 76 44.41 -44.49 4.59
C ILE A 76 44.15 -43.13 3.91
N LYS A 77 44.71 -42.88 2.73
CA LYS A 77 44.44 -41.66 1.93
C LYS A 77 43.00 -41.63 1.39
N GLU A 78 42.45 -42.76 0.93
CA GLU A 78 41.04 -42.83 0.50
C GLU A 78 40.07 -42.64 1.66
N MET A 79 40.33 -43.27 2.82
CA MET A 79 39.55 -43.05 4.05
C MET A 79 39.64 -41.60 4.54
N ALA A 80 40.81 -40.95 4.42
CA ALA A 80 40.96 -39.54 4.73
C ALA A 80 40.12 -38.66 3.78
N ASN A 81 40.21 -38.89 2.47
CA ASN A 81 39.41 -38.16 1.48
C ASN A 81 37.90 -38.37 1.64
N GLN A 82 37.45 -39.58 1.98
CA GLN A 82 36.04 -39.83 2.34
C GLN A 82 35.64 -39.06 3.61
N LYS A 83 36.50 -39.04 4.63
CA LYS A 83 36.23 -38.32 5.90
C LYS A 83 36.27 -36.80 5.74
N ILE A 84 37.00 -36.29 4.74
CA ILE A 84 37.01 -34.88 4.32
C ILE A 84 35.72 -34.56 3.56
N THR A 85 35.39 -35.32 2.50
CA THR A 85 34.16 -35.08 1.72
C THR A 85 32.86 -35.28 2.50
N ILE A 86 32.85 -36.12 3.55
CA ILE A 86 31.72 -36.21 4.50
C ILE A 86 31.63 -34.97 5.40
N LYS A 87 32.74 -34.32 5.74
CA LYS A 87 32.72 -33.04 6.46
C LYS A 87 32.26 -31.90 5.56
N GLU A 88 32.88 -31.75 4.39
CA GLU A 88 32.51 -30.74 3.40
C GLU A 88 31.02 -30.85 3.03
N GLY A 89 30.53 -32.07 2.75
CA GLY A 89 29.12 -32.31 2.45
C GLY A 89 28.15 -32.15 3.64
N LEU A 90 28.64 -32.23 4.88
CA LEU A 90 27.85 -31.91 6.08
C LEU A 90 27.82 -30.39 6.33
N GLU A 91 28.95 -29.71 6.13
CA GLU A 91 29.07 -28.26 6.20
C GLU A 91 28.18 -27.59 5.12
N ASP A 92 28.17 -28.09 3.89
CA ASP A 92 27.24 -27.67 2.82
C ASP A 92 25.76 -27.80 3.23
N VAL A 93 25.38 -28.92 3.86
CA VAL A 93 23.99 -29.16 4.30
C VAL A 93 23.63 -28.24 5.48
N VAL A 94 24.54 -28.03 6.42
CA VAL A 94 24.35 -27.15 7.58
C VAL A 94 24.26 -25.69 7.15
N ASN A 95 25.17 -25.23 6.27
CA ASN A 95 25.14 -23.89 5.70
C ASN A 95 23.80 -23.64 4.98
N LYS A 96 23.34 -24.59 4.17
CA LYS A 96 22.04 -24.48 3.48
C LYS A 96 20.84 -24.52 4.43
N MET A 97 20.93 -25.24 5.56
CA MET A 97 19.89 -25.17 6.59
C MET A 97 19.84 -23.80 7.26
N PHE A 98 21.00 -23.15 7.50
CA PHE A 98 21.03 -21.77 7.96
C PHE A 98 20.49 -20.80 6.90
N GLU A 99 20.84 -20.94 5.62
CA GLU A 99 20.24 -20.14 4.53
C GLU A 99 18.71 -20.26 4.48
N GLU A 100 18.15 -21.47 4.66
CA GLU A 100 16.69 -21.68 4.72
C GLU A 100 16.05 -21.11 6.01
N ILE A 101 16.76 -21.09 7.13
CA ILE A 101 16.31 -20.47 8.40
C ILE A 101 16.33 -18.93 8.30
N ASP A 102 17.39 -18.35 7.75
CA ASP A 102 17.55 -16.89 7.60
C ASP A 102 16.51 -16.32 6.62
N GLN A 103 16.18 -17.06 5.54
CA GLN A 103 15.07 -16.73 4.65
C GLN A 103 13.72 -16.72 5.38
N LEU A 104 13.42 -17.75 6.18
CA LEU A 104 12.19 -17.80 6.97
C LEU A 104 12.14 -16.71 8.05
N ALA A 105 13.28 -16.33 8.62
CA ALA A 105 13.37 -15.20 9.54
C ALA A 105 13.05 -13.87 8.83
N GLU A 106 13.60 -13.64 7.62
CA GLU A 106 13.26 -12.44 6.84
C GLU A 106 11.80 -12.45 6.39
N GLU A 107 11.20 -13.58 6.00
CA GLU A 107 9.78 -13.68 5.68
C GLU A 107 8.89 -13.31 6.88
N ILE A 108 9.24 -13.80 8.08
CA ILE A 108 8.53 -13.48 9.33
C ILE A 108 8.71 -12.00 9.72
N GLU A 109 9.87 -11.40 9.49
CA GLU A 109 10.10 -9.97 9.72
C GLU A 109 9.34 -9.10 8.70
N ASN A 110 9.37 -9.47 7.42
CA ASN A 110 8.61 -8.83 6.35
C ASN A 110 7.10 -8.84 6.63
N PHE A 111 6.57 -9.92 7.22
CA PHE A 111 5.16 -10.03 7.62
C PHE A 111 4.81 -9.16 8.85
N LYS A 112 5.72 -9.03 9.83
CA LYS A 112 5.51 -8.20 11.03
C LYS A 112 5.64 -6.71 10.75
N PHE A 113 6.59 -6.34 9.90
CA PHE A 113 6.95 -4.95 9.60
C PHE A 113 7.00 -4.77 8.07
N PRO A 114 5.84 -4.71 7.39
CA PRO A 114 5.77 -4.61 5.94
C PRO A 114 6.50 -3.36 5.43
N LYS A 115 7.38 -3.56 4.44
CA LYS A 115 8.31 -2.53 3.93
C LYS A 115 7.64 -1.49 3.02
N GLY A 116 6.36 -1.66 2.68
CA GLY A 116 5.62 -0.76 1.80
C GLY A 116 6.07 -0.82 0.33
N THR A 117 6.68 -1.93 -0.09
CA THR A 117 7.02 -2.19 -1.50
C THR A 117 5.84 -2.84 -2.22
N LYS A 118 5.88 -2.97 -3.55
CA LYS A 118 4.77 -3.60 -4.28
C LYS A 118 4.65 -5.10 -3.97
N GLU A 119 5.77 -5.70 -3.62
CA GLU A 119 5.94 -7.11 -3.28
C GLU A 119 5.62 -7.39 -1.80
N ASN A 120 5.76 -6.37 -0.93
CA ASN A 120 5.41 -6.39 0.49
C ASN A 120 4.74 -5.06 0.91
N PRO A 121 3.47 -4.83 0.51
CA PRO A 121 2.73 -3.62 0.84
C PRO A 121 2.30 -3.61 2.31
N ALA A 122 2.23 -2.44 2.92
CA ALA A 122 1.74 -2.28 4.29
C ALA A 122 0.22 -2.05 4.33
N VAL A 123 -0.42 -2.16 5.50
CA VAL A 123 -1.86 -1.89 5.64
C VAL A 123 -2.15 -0.39 5.45
N SER A 124 -1.31 0.46 6.05
CA SER A 124 -1.34 1.91 5.89
C SER A 124 0.08 2.50 6.03
N CYS A 125 0.22 3.80 5.73
CA CYS A 125 1.47 4.53 5.99
C CYS A 125 1.83 4.59 7.49
N ARG A 126 0.85 4.42 8.39
CA ARG A 126 1.05 4.38 9.84
C ARG A 126 1.79 3.11 10.27
N ASP A 127 1.53 1.99 9.60
CA ASP A 127 2.20 0.71 9.89
C ASP A 127 3.66 0.73 9.39
N ILE A 128 3.91 1.40 8.26
CA ILE A 128 5.28 1.69 7.78
C ILE A 128 6.02 2.57 8.80
N TYR A 129 5.38 3.65 9.28
CA TYR A 129 5.96 4.55 10.28
C TYR A 129 6.30 3.83 11.60
N LEU A 130 5.43 2.93 12.07
CA LEU A 130 5.64 2.17 13.31
C LEU A 130 6.67 1.04 13.17
N GLY A 131 6.70 0.35 12.02
CA GLY A 131 7.66 -0.73 11.75
C GLY A 131 9.05 -0.23 11.36
N HIS A 132 9.14 0.89 10.65
CA HIS A 132 10.39 1.44 10.10
C HIS A 132 10.57 2.92 10.42
N PRO A 133 10.84 3.32 11.68
CA PRO A 133 10.95 4.75 12.08
C PRO A 133 12.08 5.55 11.43
N THR A 134 12.95 4.89 10.66
CA THR A 134 14.05 5.50 9.88
C THR A 134 13.69 5.76 8.42
N PHE A 135 12.51 5.32 7.95
CA PHE A 135 12.03 5.59 6.60
C PHE A 135 11.62 7.06 6.44
N LEU A 136 11.61 7.54 5.20
CA LEU A 136 11.40 8.95 4.85
C LEU A 136 10.06 9.15 4.11
N ASP A 137 9.55 10.37 4.14
CA ASP A 137 8.36 10.76 3.37
C ASP A 137 8.55 10.45 1.88
N GLY A 138 7.57 9.79 1.27
CA GLY A 138 7.77 9.19 -0.04
C GLY A 138 6.57 8.45 -0.61
N TRP A 139 6.81 7.79 -1.74
CA TRP A 139 5.82 6.94 -2.41
C TRP A 139 5.98 5.48 -1.96
N TYR A 140 4.89 4.88 -1.50
CA TYR A 140 4.83 3.50 -1.03
C TYR A 140 3.60 2.78 -1.59
N TRP A 141 3.61 1.45 -1.52
CA TRP A 141 2.45 0.62 -1.79
C TRP A 141 1.79 0.20 -0.47
N ILE A 142 0.48 0.34 -0.40
CA ILE A 142 -0.33 -0.16 0.70
C ILE A 142 -1.48 -1.03 0.18
N ASP A 143 -1.84 -2.05 0.96
CA ASP A 143 -3.07 -2.82 0.82
C ASP A 143 -3.83 -2.81 2.16
N PRO A 144 -4.73 -1.84 2.37
CA PRO A 144 -5.61 -1.80 3.53
C PRO A 144 -6.44 -3.08 3.74
N ASN A 145 -6.73 -3.87 2.69
CA ASN A 145 -7.57 -5.07 2.80
C ASN A 145 -6.82 -6.36 3.11
N MET A 146 -5.47 -6.35 3.11
CA MET A 146 -4.60 -7.50 3.38
C MET A 146 -4.84 -8.74 2.48
N GLY A 147 -5.54 -8.58 1.37
CA GLY A 147 -6.12 -9.69 0.61
C GLY A 147 -5.26 -10.09 -0.57
N ALA A 148 -5.52 -9.48 -1.72
CA ALA A 148 -4.85 -9.80 -2.97
C ALA A 148 -3.94 -8.65 -3.39
N LEU A 149 -2.63 -8.84 -3.30
CA LEU A 149 -1.58 -7.83 -3.55
C LEU A 149 -1.70 -7.08 -4.89
N ASN A 150 -2.51 -7.58 -5.84
CA ASN A 150 -2.79 -6.94 -7.12
C ASN A 150 -3.78 -5.76 -7.06
N ASP A 151 -4.55 -5.57 -5.98
CA ASP A 151 -5.41 -4.39 -5.75
C ASP A 151 -4.85 -3.37 -4.74
N SER A 152 -3.59 -3.57 -4.34
CA SER A 152 -2.77 -2.60 -3.61
C SER A 152 -2.68 -1.25 -4.33
N ILE A 153 -2.66 -0.18 -3.54
CA ILE A 153 -2.67 1.20 -4.04
C ILE A 153 -1.35 1.91 -3.75
N HIS A 154 -0.89 2.67 -4.74
CA HIS A 154 0.32 3.49 -4.65
C HIS A 154 -0.03 4.87 -4.08
N VAL A 155 0.50 5.17 -2.89
CA VAL A 155 0.14 6.34 -2.08
C VAL A 155 1.37 7.15 -1.71
N TRP A 156 1.15 8.42 -1.35
CA TRP A 156 2.19 9.19 -0.67
C TRP A 156 2.05 8.97 0.85
N CYS A 157 3.13 8.56 1.50
CA CYS A 157 3.20 8.46 2.95
C CYS A 157 3.96 9.66 3.51
N ASN A 158 3.31 10.33 4.45
CA ASN A 158 3.87 11.41 5.25
C ASN A 158 4.20 10.83 6.64
N LEU A 159 5.35 10.16 6.72
CA LEU A 159 5.87 9.48 7.90
C LEU A 159 6.30 10.50 8.98
N THR A 160 6.77 11.69 8.58
CA THR A 160 7.06 12.78 9.52
C THR A 160 5.80 13.29 10.24
N ALA A 161 4.63 13.19 9.60
CA ALA A 161 3.31 13.39 10.23
C ALA A 161 2.70 12.10 10.83
N HIS A 162 3.53 11.24 11.42
CA HIS A 162 3.12 9.96 12.06
C HIS A 162 2.48 8.92 11.13
N GLY A 163 2.77 8.98 9.82
CA GLY A 163 2.26 8.04 8.83
C GLY A 163 0.90 8.41 8.25
N GLU A 164 0.66 9.71 8.03
CA GLU A 164 -0.49 10.19 7.26
C GLU A 164 -0.48 9.56 5.85
N THR A 165 -1.62 9.02 5.43
CA THR A 165 -1.79 8.29 4.16
C THR A 165 -2.49 9.15 3.13
N CYS A 166 -1.77 9.64 2.12
CA CYS A 166 -2.28 10.53 1.07
C CYS A 166 -2.56 9.79 -0.26
N VAL A 167 -3.84 9.67 -0.61
CA VAL A 167 -4.31 9.07 -1.87
C VAL A 167 -4.59 10.16 -2.90
N TYR A 168 -3.83 10.17 -4.00
CA TYR A 168 -4.01 11.11 -5.10
C TYR A 168 -5.18 10.71 -6.03
N PRO A 169 -5.87 11.69 -6.65
CA PRO A 169 -6.78 11.41 -7.77
C PRO A 169 -6.03 10.82 -8.98
N LEU A 170 -6.74 10.09 -9.84
CA LEU A 170 -6.20 9.56 -11.08
C LEU A 170 -5.71 10.70 -11.99
N ARG A 171 -4.52 10.56 -12.58
CA ARG A 171 -3.86 11.61 -13.38
C ARG A 171 -4.75 12.22 -14.48
N LYS A 172 -5.66 11.43 -15.06
CA LYS A 172 -6.61 11.85 -16.10
C LYS A 172 -7.70 12.82 -15.60
N THR A 173 -8.03 12.82 -14.31
CA THR A 173 -9.14 13.59 -13.72
C THR A 173 -8.71 14.46 -12.53
N ARG A 174 -7.41 14.49 -12.20
CA ARG A 174 -6.86 15.30 -11.10
C ARG A 174 -6.95 16.81 -11.34
N MET A 175 -6.79 17.26 -12.59
CA MET A 175 -6.66 18.69 -12.89
C MET A 175 -7.15 19.03 -14.30
N VAL A 176 -7.56 20.29 -14.49
CA VAL A 176 -7.78 20.90 -15.81
C VAL A 176 -7.19 22.30 -15.82
N ILE A 177 -6.42 22.61 -16.88
CA ILE A 177 -5.83 23.93 -17.12
C ILE A 177 -6.96 24.94 -17.41
N PRO A 178 -6.87 26.20 -16.93
CA PRO A 178 -7.83 27.25 -17.25
C PRO A 178 -8.22 27.32 -18.72
N ARG A 179 -9.52 27.20 -18.98
CA ARG A 179 -10.15 27.39 -20.29
C ARG A 179 -11.54 28.01 -20.12
N LYS A 180 -12.10 28.55 -21.22
CA LYS A 180 -13.52 28.92 -21.24
C LYS A 180 -14.37 27.64 -21.16
N TRP A 181 -15.48 27.73 -20.43
CA TRP A 181 -16.53 26.71 -20.37
C TRP A 181 -17.86 27.38 -20.70
N ASP A 182 -18.67 26.72 -21.51
CA ASP A 182 -19.98 27.25 -21.89
C ASP A 182 -21.03 26.98 -20.82
N ARG A 183 -21.85 28.00 -20.54
CA ARG A 183 -22.83 28.01 -19.45
C ARG A 183 -24.25 28.00 -19.97
N ASP A 184 -25.05 27.10 -19.41
CA ASP A 184 -26.50 27.14 -19.55
C ASP A 184 -27.06 28.30 -18.71
N LYS A 185 -27.60 29.33 -19.37
CA LYS A 185 -28.12 30.52 -18.66
C LYS A 185 -29.39 30.24 -17.83
N LYS A 186 -29.93 29.02 -17.85
CA LYS A 186 -31.18 28.65 -17.13
C LYS A 186 -30.95 27.97 -15.78
N GLN A 187 -29.78 27.37 -15.55
CA GLN A 187 -29.51 26.52 -14.38
C GLN A 187 -28.01 26.44 -14.09
N LEU A 188 -27.66 26.37 -12.80
CA LEU A 188 -26.32 25.94 -12.39
C LEU A 188 -26.18 24.42 -12.61
N LYS A 189 -24.95 23.95 -12.82
CA LYS A 189 -24.63 22.55 -13.10
C LYS A 189 -23.37 22.14 -12.35
N TRP A 190 -23.31 20.88 -11.93
CA TRP A 190 -22.05 20.26 -11.50
C TRP A 190 -21.07 20.23 -12.66
N PHE A 191 -19.78 20.22 -12.35
CA PHE A 191 -18.73 20.19 -13.36
C PHE A 191 -18.84 18.94 -14.25
N SER A 192 -19.29 17.79 -13.73
CA SER A 192 -19.58 16.62 -14.57
C SER A 192 -20.70 16.81 -15.61
N ASP A 193 -21.60 17.77 -15.39
CA ASP A 193 -22.80 17.99 -16.20
C ASP A 193 -22.62 19.15 -17.20
N ILE A 194 -21.43 19.77 -17.19
CA ILE A 194 -20.96 20.74 -18.19
C ILE A 194 -20.37 19.96 -19.38
N GLU A 195 -20.50 20.51 -20.59
CA GLU A 195 -19.94 19.88 -21.79
C GLU A 195 -18.41 19.70 -21.67
N ASN A 196 -17.93 18.48 -21.94
CA ASN A 196 -16.54 18.06 -21.75
C ASN A 196 -16.05 18.12 -20.28
N GLY A 197 -16.97 18.12 -19.31
CA GLY A 197 -16.72 17.90 -17.88
C GLY A 197 -16.62 16.42 -17.52
N PHE A 198 -16.24 16.12 -16.28
CA PHE A 198 -16.09 14.76 -15.73
C PHE A 198 -16.05 14.78 -14.19
N LYS A 199 -16.24 13.62 -13.54
CA LYS A 199 -16.04 13.49 -12.08
C LYS A 199 -14.59 13.14 -11.73
N ILE A 200 -14.13 13.59 -10.57
CA ILE A 200 -12.78 13.34 -10.05
C ILE A 200 -12.72 11.89 -9.56
N GLU A 201 -11.82 11.09 -10.13
CA GLU A 201 -11.71 9.65 -9.83
C GLU A 201 -10.50 9.36 -8.95
N TYR A 202 -10.60 8.30 -8.13
CA TYR A 202 -9.55 7.79 -7.26
C TYR A 202 -9.36 6.28 -7.50
N SER A 203 -8.28 5.71 -6.97
CA SER A 203 -7.83 4.34 -7.26
C SER A 203 -8.86 3.24 -6.95
N SER A 204 -9.37 3.17 -5.71
CA SER A 204 -10.33 2.15 -5.28
C SER A 204 -11.25 2.66 -4.18
N HIS A 205 -12.55 2.50 -4.38
CA HIS A 205 -13.58 2.80 -3.38
C HIS A 205 -13.50 1.87 -2.15
N VAL A 206 -13.02 0.64 -2.34
CA VAL A 206 -12.86 -0.35 -1.25
C VAL A 206 -11.69 0.05 -0.36
N GLN A 207 -10.52 0.31 -0.95
CA GLN A 207 -9.32 0.71 -0.19
C GLN A 207 -9.52 2.07 0.51
N LEU A 208 -10.17 3.04 -0.14
CA LEU A 208 -10.61 4.28 0.52
C LEU A 208 -11.64 4.04 1.63
N GLY A 209 -12.55 3.08 1.44
CA GLY A 209 -13.53 2.67 2.46
C GLY A 209 -12.86 2.16 3.74
N LEU A 210 -11.78 1.39 3.60
CA LEU A 210 -11.06 0.78 4.72
C LEU A 210 -10.06 1.74 5.38
N LEU A 211 -9.40 2.62 4.61
CA LEU A 211 -8.63 3.75 5.17
C LEU A 211 -9.47 4.62 6.11
N ARG A 212 -10.74 4.86 5.79
CA ARG A 212 -11.69 5.59 6.67
C ARG A 212 -12.00 4.87 7.98
N LEU A 213 -11.83 3.55 8.09
CA LEU A 213 -12.04 2.84 9.35
C LEU A 213 -10.81 2.91 10.25
N ASN A 214 -9.62 3.08 9.67
CA ASN A 214 -8.33 3.09 10.36
C ASN A 214 -7.79 4.51 10.60
N SER A 215 -8.66 5.52 10.70
CA SER A 215 -8.27 6.95 10.81
C SER A 215 -9.21 7.75 11.70
N ASN A 216 -8.77 8.95 12.11
CA ASN A 216 -9.40 9.83 13.08
C ASN A 216 -9.86 11.16 12.44
N PHE A 217 -9.11 11.67 11.46
CA PHE A 217 -9.52 12.79 10.61
C PHE A 217 -9.05 12.61 9.16
N VAL A 218 -9.67 13.36 8.27
CA VAL A 218 -9.33 13.42 6.84
C VAL A 218 -9.10 14.87 6.44
N THR A 219 -8.10 15.10 5.60
CA THR A 219 -7.80 16.40 4.98
C THR A 219 -7.85 16.27 3.45
N GLN A 220 -8.23 17.35 2.76
CA GLN A 220 -8.02 17.49 1.32
C GLN A 220 -7.92 18.96 0.93
N ARG A 221 -7.00 19.26 -0.01
CA ARG A 221 -6.93 20.56 -0.69
C ARG A 221 -7.61 20.50 -2.05
N PHE A 222 -8.27 21.58 -2.43
CA PHE A 222 -8.82 21.79 -3.77
C PHE A 222 -8.48 23.20 -4.24
N THR A 223 -7.84 23.31 -5.39
CA THR A 223 -7.43 24.59 -5.98
C THR A 223 -8.29 24.87 -7.21
N TYR A 224 -9.01 25.99 -7.19
CA TYR A 224 -9.72 26.52 -8.36
C TYR A 224 -8.86 27.61 -9.01
N PHE A 225 -8.49 27.41 -10.27
CA PHE A 225 -7.77 28.40 -11.07
C PHE A 225 -8.78 29.25 -11.85
N CYS A 226 -8.61 30.57 -11.83
CA CYS A 226 -9.61 31.53 -12.31
C CYS A 226 -8.98 32.60 -13.21
N SER A 227 -9.78 33.09 -14.16
CA SER A 227 -9.53 34.29 -14.96
C SER A 227 -10.86 35.01 -15.14
N ASN A 228 -10.92 36.27 -14.69
CA ASN A 228 -12.11 37.12 -14.69
C ASN A 228 -13.35 36.50 -13.99
N SER A 229 -13.11 35.58 -13.06
CA SER A 229 -14.11 34.70 -12.43
C SER A 229 -13.89 34.63 -10.91
N ALA A 230 -14.96 34.79 -10.13
CA ALA A 230 -14.95 34.61 -8.68
C ALA A 230 -15.05 33.13 -8.28
N ALA A 231 -14.47 32.81 -7.11
CA ALA A 231 -14.43 31.45 -6.57
C ALA A 231 -14.94 31.33 -5.13
N TRP A 232 -14.80 32.39 -4.33
CA TRP A 232 -15.21 32.40 -2.93
C TRP A 232 -15.81 33.76 -2.57
N TYR A 233 -15.00 34.71 -2.11
CA TYR A 233 -15.44 36.09 -1.94
C TYR A 233 -15.47 36.79 -3.30
N ASP A 234 -16.43 37.68 -3.49
CA ASP A 234 -16.55 38.56 -4.65
C ASP A 234 -16.51 40.02 -4.16
N GLN A 235 -15.53 40.77 -4.67
CA GLN A 235 -15.29 42.17 -4.29
C GLN A 235 -16.27 43.15 -4.94
N ASP A 236 -16.82 42.81 -6.11
CA ASP A 236 -17.72 43.68 -6.88
C ASP A 236 -19.18 43.52 -6.40
N SER A 237 -19.60 42.34 -5.94
CA SER A 237 -20.90 42.14 -5.23
C SER A 237 -20.83 42.24 -3.70
N GLN A 238 -19.63 42.28 -3.11
CA GLN A 238 -19.36 42.34 -1.66
C GLN A 238 -19.96 41.16 -0.87
N GLY A 239 -19.86 39.94 -1.41
CA GLY A 239 -20.48 38.76 -0.80
C GLY A 239 -19.91 37.43 -1.28
N PHE A 240 -20.68 36.37 -1.05
CA PHE A 240 -20.33 34.97 -1.35
C PHE A 240 -21.34 34.30 -2.30
N GLU A 241 -22.15 35.08 -3.02
CA GLU A 241 -23.17 34.55 -3.94
C GLU A 241 -22.52 33.68 -5.03
N HIS A 242 -21.39 34.14 -5.57
CA HIS A 242 -20.59 33.43 -6.57
C HIS A 242 -19.65 32.34 -5.99
N ALA A 243 -19.64 32.12 -4.68
CA ALA A 243 -18.79 31.11 -4.03
C ALA A 243 -19.13 29.68 -4.50
N LEU A 244 -18.13 28.88 -4.85
CA LEU A 244 -18.27 27.50 -5.34
C LEU A 244 -19.01 26.58 -4.35
N THR A 245 -19.55 25.47 -4.85
CA THR A 245 -19.96 24.33 -4.00
C THR A 245 -19.11 23.10 -4.37
N LEU A 246 -18.53 22.40 -3.40
CA LEU A 246 -17.71 21.21 -3.61
C LEU A 246 -18.50 19.95 -3.22
N LEU A 247 -18.48 18.90 -4.03
CA LEU A 247 -19.23 17.67 -3.77
C LEU A 247 -18.32 16.58 -3.20
N GLY A 248 -18.60 16.14 -1.97
CA GLY A 248 -17.96 15.00 -1.33
C GLY A 248 -18.51 13.64 -1.81
N SER A 249 -17.68 12.61 -1.73
CA SER A 249 -17.98 11.25 -2.24
C SER A 249 -19.20 10.54 -1.63
N SER A 250 -19.73 11.03 -0.49
CA SER A 250 -20.99 10.58 0.11
C SER A 250 -22.20 11.46 -0.26
N ALA A 251 -22.09 12.21 -1.37
CA ALA A 251 -23.05 13.23 -1.80
C ALA A 251 -23.28 14.35 -0.75
N HIS A 252 -22.26 14.63 0.07
CA HIS A 252 -22.29 15.79 0.96
C HIS A 252 -21.78 17.03 0.22
N GLU A 253 -22.60 18.08 0.16
CA GLU A 253 -22.24 19.37 -0.44
C GLU A 253 -21.56 20.27 0.59
N PHE A 254 -20.34 20.70 0.28
CA PHE A 254 -19.63 21.76 0.99
C PHE A 254 -19.89 23.09 0.28
N GLU A 255 -20.82 23.90 0.79
CA GLU A 255 -21.01 25.27 0.33
C GLU A 255 -19.81 26.12 0.75
N SER A 256 -19.01 26.63 -0.20
CA SER A 256 -17.76 27.29 0.19
C SER A 256 -17.96 28.63 0.91
N ARG A 257 -19.15 29.23 0.86
CA ARG A 257 -19.52 30.40 1.69
C ARG A 257 -19.41 30.13 3.20
N ASP A 258 -19.59 28.90 3.64
CA ASP A 258 -19.50 28.50 5.05
C ASP A 258 -18.05 28.15 5.46
N LEU A 259 -17.15 28.00 4.48
CA LEU A 259 -15.72 27.80 4.72
C LEU A 259 -15.08 29.16 5.04
N VAL A 260 -14.62 29.31 6.28
CA VAL A 260 -14.01 30.56 6.78
C VAL A 260 -12.65 30.32 7.43
N GLY A 261 -11.83 31.37 7.48
CA GLY A 261 -10.50 31.32 8.12
C GLY A 261 -9.57 30.31 7.45
N SER A 262 -9.05 29.34 8.23
CA SER A 262 -8.08 28.35 7.74
C SER A 262 -8.62 27.41 6.66
N ALA A 263 -9.93 27.37 6.42
CA ALA A 263 -10.51 26.58 5.33
C ALA A 263 -10.33 27.19 3.94
N VAL A 264 -9.96 28.48 3.85
CA VAL A 264 -9.62 29.18 2.60
C VAL A 264 -8.25 29.85 2.75
N PRO A 265 -7.13 29.08 2.75
CA PRO A 265 -5.79 29.62 2.97
C PRO A 265 -5.32 30.66 1.94
N PHE A 266 -5.95 30.73 0.75
CA PHE A 266 -5.66 31.75 -0.25
C PHE A 266 -6.86 32.02 -1.17
N ASP A 267 -7.26 33.29 -1.31
CA ASP A 267 -8.18 33.78 -2.35
C ASP A 267 -7.56 34.98 -3.09
N GLY A 268 -7.18 34.73 -4.35
CA GLY A 268 -6.86 35.74 -5.34
C GLY A 268 -7.98 36.04 -6.34
N CYS A 269 -9.00 35.18 -6.47
CA CYS A 269 -10.03 35.27 -7.52
C CYS A 269 -10.99 36.45 -7.35
N LYS A 270 -11.21 36.90 -6.10
CA LYS A 270 -12.16 37.95 -5.69
C LYS A 270 -12.25 39.25 -6.51
N SER A 271 -11.26 39.58 -7.33
CA SER A 271 -11.17 40.89 -8.01
C SER A 271 -11.39 40.86 -9.53
N HIS A 272 -11.77 39.70 -10.10
CA HIS A 272 -12.16 39.52 -11.51
C HIS A 272 -11.20 40.09 -12.58
N ARG A 273 -9.89 40.25 -12.28
CA ARG A 273 -8.94 41.01 -13.14
C ARG A 273 -7.63 40.31 -13.48
N THR A 274 -7.31 39.17 -12.89
CA THR A 274 -6.03 38.48 -13.07
C THR A 274 -6.20 36.98 -13.22
N ASN A 275 -5.22 36.34 -13.88
CA ASN A 275 -5.08 34.89 -13.88
C ASN A 275 -4.48 34.48 -12.53
N THR A 276 -5.25 33.78 -11.71
CA THR A 276 -4.91 33.52 -10.30
C THR A 276 -5.65 32.26 -9.81
N TYR A 277 -5.69 32.03 -8.49
CA TYR A 277 -6.38 30.89 -7.91
C TYR A 277 -7.01 31.20 -6.55
N THR A 278 -7.91 30.32 -6.14
CA THR A 278 -8.38 30.18 -4.76
C THR A 278 -8.14 28.75 -4.32
N MET A 279 -7.60 28.55 -3.12
CA MET A 279 -7.32 27.23 -2.56
C MET A 279 -8.15 27.03 -1.31
N PHE A 280 -8.90 25.93 -1.30
CA PHE A 280 -9.72 25.46 -0.18
C PHE A 280 -9.00 24.30 0.51
N GLU A 281 -9.06 24.26 1.84
CA GLU A 281 -8.52 23.17 2.66
C GLU A 281 -9.62 22.63 3.58
N ILE A 282 -10.19 21.48 3.20
CA ILE A 282 -11.23 20.81 3.99
C ILE A 282 -10.56 19.86 4.97
N ARG A 283 -10.82 20.04 6.27
CA ARG A 283 -10.44 19.12 7.34
C ARG A 283 -11.67 18.71 8.14
N THR A 284 -11.90 17.41 8.32
CA THR A 284 -13.08 16.91 9.05
C THR A 284 -12.83 15.56 9.72
N HIS A 285 -13.55 15.30 10.81
CA HIS A 285 -13.66 13.97 11.44
C HIS A 285 -14.70 13.08 10.76
N LYS A 286 -15.49 13.60 9.80
CA LYS A 286 -16.46 12.82 9.02
C LYS A 286 -15.79 12.24 7.78
N LEU A 287 -15.10 11.13 8.00
CA LEU A 287 -14.19 10.47 7.03
C LEU A 287 -14.90 10.04 5.73
N ASN A 288 -16.21 9.84 5.76
CA ASN A 288 -17.04 9.54 4.60
C ASN A 288 -17.32 10.75 3.70
N TRP A 289 -17.16 11.99 4.17
CA TRP A 289 -17.42 13.19 3.36
C TRP A 289 -16.37 13.37 2.25
N LEU A 290 -15.09 13.14 2.54
CA LEU A 290 -14.00 13.20 1.54
C LEU A 290 -13.72 11.80 0.93
N PRO A 291 -13.17 11.70 -0.30
CA PRO A 291 -12.69 12.78 -1.15
C PRO A 291 -13.78 13.64 -1.82
N ILE A 292 -13.37 14.80 -2.34
CA ILE A 292 -14.12 15.60 -3.30
C ILE A 292 -14.16 14.86 -4.64
N VAL A 293 -15.35 14.72 -5.22
CA VAL A 293 -15.61 14.02 -6.50
C VAL A 293 -16.13 14.94 -7.61
N ASP A 294 -16.64 16.13 -7.26
CA ASP A 294 -17.21 17.09 -8.20
C ASP A 294 -17.21 18.52 -7.60
N PHE A 295 -17.56 19.53 -8.39
CA PHE A 295 -17.78 20.90 -7.92
C PHE A 295 -18.76 21.65 -8.83
N MET A 296 -19.47 22.64 -8.30
CA MET A 296 -20.41 23.48 -9.04
C MET A 296 -19.85 24.92 -9.14
N PRO A 297 -19.40 25.35 -10.33
CA PRO A 297 -19.02 26.73 -10.58
C PRO A 297 -20.25 27.64 -10.75
N LYS A 298 -20.20 28.84 -10.15
CA LYS A 298 -21.30 29.82 -10.20
C LYS A 298 -21.01 31.05 -11.05
N ASP A 299 -19.76 31.51 -11.12
CA ASP A 299 -19.35 32.64 -11.94
C ASP A 299 -18.48 32.18 -13.11
N TYR A 300 -19.14 31.83 -14.22
CA TYR A 300 -18.51 31.46 -15.48
C TYR A 300 -19.48 31.71 -16.66
N GLY A 301 -18.97 31.54 -17.89
CA GLY A 301 -19.76 31.49 -19.12
C GLY A 301 -19.58 32.69 -20.06
N GLU A 302 -19.18 33.85 -19.55
CA GLU A 302 -18.93 35.02 -20.39
C GLU A 302 -17.64 34.87 -21.23
N PRO A 303 -17.48 35.59 -22.37
CA PRO A 303 -16.40 35.36 -23.34
C PRO A 303 -14.98 35.42 -22.77
N TRP A 304 -14.79 36.22 -21.72
CA TRP A 304 -13.51 36.49 -21.08
C TRP A 304 -13.25 35.62 -19.85
N GLN A 305 -14.23 34.82 -19.43
CA GLN A 305 -14.14 34.00 -18.22
C GLN A 305 -13.54 32.64 -18.52
N GLN A 306 -12.55 32.26 -17.72
CA GLN A 306 -11.91 30.95 -17.81
C GLN A 306 -11.72 30.36 -16.41
N PHE A 307 -11.94 29.05 -16.27
CA PHE A 307 -11.59 28.35 -15.06
C PHE A 307 -10.92 27.01 -15.33
N GLY A 308 -10.16 26.56 -14.34
CA GLY A 308 -9.54 25.25 -14.24
C GLY A 308 -9.52 24.82 -12.78
N PHE A 309 -9.00 23.63 -12.50
CA PHE A 309 -8.84 23.18 -11.12
C PHE A 309 -7.68 22.20 -10.96
N GLU A 310 -7.24 22.00 -9.72
CA GLU A 310 -6.45 20.85 -9.30
C GLU A 310 -7.01 20.30 -7.98
N ALA A 311 -7.44 19.04 -8.00
CA ALA A 311 -7.79 18.28 -6.83
C ALA A 311 -6.51 17.73 -6.19
N GLY A 312 -6.22 18.16 -4.96
CA GLY A 312 -5.16 17.59 -4.14
C GLY A 312 -5.47 16.16 -3.69
N PRO A 313 -4.49 15.46 -3.09
CA PRO A 313 -4.73 14.17 -2.46
C PRO A 313 -5.73 14.29 -1.31
N VAL A 314 -6.45 13.20 -1.06
CA VAL A 314 -7.18 13.01 0.19
C VAL A 314 -6.25 12.29 1.16
N CYS A 315 -5.99 12.88 2.32
CA CYS A 315 -5.03 12.40 3.31
C CYS A 315 -5.71 12.00 4.61
N PHE A 316 -5.30 10.86 5.18
CA PHE A 316 -5.94 10.21 6.33
C PHE A 316 -4.95 10.04 7.50
N SER A 317 -5.40 10.29 8.75
CA SER A 317 -4.59 10.29 9.99
C SER A 317 -5.39 9.85 11.22
#